data_AF-A0A1Y4BD64-F1
#
_entry.id   AF-A0A1Y4BD64-F1
#
_cell.length_a   1.000
_cell.length_b   1.000
_cell.length_c   1.000
_cell.angle_alpha   90.00
_cell.angle_beta   90.00
_cell.angle_gamma   90.00
#
_symmetry.space_group_name_H-M   'P 1'
#
loop_
_entity.id
_entity.type
_entity.pdbx_description
1 polymer ?
#
loop_
_entity_poly.entity_id
_entity_poly.type
_entity_poly.pdbx_seq_one_letter_code
_entity_poly.pdbx_strand_id
1 'polypeptide(L)'
;MDKSHVYVKVDNRGCIIRCEGGYTTPADLTGWVQIDKGYGDRYNLCQSNYFDGNLYTEDGIPCYKLVDGKVMDRTLEEIAADRTALPAPMPTQEERISALESAMLSMMGVNIDV
;
A
#
# COMPACT_ATOMS: atom_id res chain seq x y z
N MET A 1 -23.73 -15.89 20.61
CA MET A 1 -22.65 -15.07 20.03
C MET A 1 -23.18 -14.48 18.74
N ASP A 2 -23.10 -13.17 18.56
CA ASP A 2 -23.51 -12.54 17.31
C ASP A 2 -22.40 -12.65 16.27
N LYS A 3 -22.80 -12.71 14.99
CA LYS A 3 -21.83 -12.72 13.89
C LYS A 3 -21.26 -11.31 13.70
N SER A 4 -19.95 -11.25 13.50
CA SER A 4 -19.25 -10.02 13.13
C SER A 4 -19.36 -9.78 11.64
N HIS A 5 -19.61 -8.52 11.27
CA HIS A 5 -19.64 -8.07 9.88
C HIS A 5 -18.24 -7.61 9.48
N VAL A 6 -17.89 -7.82 8.22
CA VAL A 6 -16.61 -7.40 7.65
C VAL A 6 -16.85 -6.25 6.69
N TYR A 7 -16.08 -5.19 6.88
CA TYR A 7 -16.13 -3.98 6.09
C TYR A 7 -14.76 -3.68 5.50
N VAL A 8 -14.76 -3.20 4.26
CA VAL A 8 -13.56 -2.70 3.59
C VAL A 8 -13.70 -1.23 3.24
N LYS A 9 -12.57 -0.53 3.25
CA LYS A 9 -12.46 0.82 2.70
C LYS A 9 -11.61 0.75 1.45
N VAL A 10 -12.04 1.46 0.41
CA VAL A 10 -11.35 1.52 -0.88
C VAL A 10 -10.83 2.92 -1.18
N ASP A 11 -9.76 3.00 -1.96
CA ASP A 11 -9.30 4.25 -2.55
C ASP A 11 -10.12 4.63 -3.80
N ASN A 12 -9.73 5.71 -4.48
CA ASN A 12 -10.39 6.18 -5.71
C ASN A 12 -10.25 5.23 -6.91
N ARG A 13 -9.36 4.24 -6.85
CA ARG A 13 -9.14 3.21 -7.87
C ARG A 13 -9.89 1.91 -7.53
N GLY A 14 -10.58 1.85 -6.40
CA GLY A 14 -11.22 0.64 -5.90
C GLY A 14 -10.26 -0.33 -5.22
N CYS A 15 -9.02 0.07 -4.92
CA CYS A 15 -8.07 -0.77 -4.19
C CYS A 15 -8.42 -0.77 -2.70
N ILE A 16 -8.39 -1.94 -2.06
CA ILE A 16 -8.75 -2.07 -0.65
C ILE A 16 -7.58 -1.58 0.21
N ILE A 17 -7.83 -0.57 1.02
CA ILE A 17 -6.83 0.07 1.90
C ILE A 17 -7.06 -0.23 3.39
N ARG A 18 -8.23 -0.73 3.75
CA ARG A 18 -8.57 -1.19 5.11
C ARG A 18 -9.55 -2.34 5.06
N CYS A 19 -9.47 -3.23 6.06
CA CYS A 19 -10.40 -4.32 6.28
C CYS A 19 -10.61 -4.49 7.78
N GLU A 20 -11.84 -4.26 8.25
CA GLU A 20 -12.19 -4.22 9.67
C GLU A 20 -13.43 -5.05 9.94
N GLY A 21 -13.52 -5.60 11.15
CA GLY A 21 -14.70 -6.35 11.58
C GLY A 21 -14.68 -6.66 13.06
N GLY A 22 -15.83 -6.99 13.63
CA GLY A 22 -15.99 -7.25 15.06
C GLY A 22 -15.36 -6.15 15.92
N TYR A 23 -14.31 -6.50 16.68
CA TYR A 23 -13.64 -5.60 17.62
C TYR A 23 -12.97 -4.39 16.98
N THR A 24 -12.60 -4.48 15.70
CA THR A 24 -11.92 -3.39 14.99
C THR A 24 -12.86 -2.56 14.13
N THR A 25 -14.17 -2.88 14.14
CA THR A 25 -15.17 -2.14 13.35
C THR A 25 -15.23 -0.69 13.82
N PRO A 26 -15.03 0.29 12.92
CA PRO A 26 -15.17 1.70 13.28
C PRO A 26 -16.63 2.05 13.59
N ALA A 27 -16.83 3.05 14.46
CA ALA A 27 -18.17 3.53 14.78
C ALA A 27 -18.85 4.23 13.59
N ASP A 28 -18.06 4.89 12.73
CA ASP A 28 -18.53 5.51 11.50
C ASP A 28 -18.14 4.66 10.28
N LEU A 29 -19.16 4.19 9.58
CA LEU A 29 -19.05 3.37 8.38
C LEU A 29 -19.20 4.17 7.08
N THR A 30 -19.14 5.51 7.15
CA THR A 30 -19.13 6.37 5.95
C THR A 30 -17.96 6.01 5.03
N GLY A 31 -18.29 5.62 3.79
CA GLY A 31 -17.31 5.20 2.79
C GLY A 31 -16.76 3.77 2.97
N TRP A 32 -17.37 2.96 3.84
CA TRP A 32 -17.06 1.55 3.98
C TRP A 32 -18.07 0.69 3.21
N VAL A 33 -17.63 -0.47 2.72
CA VAL A 33 -18.48 -1.46 2.05
C VAL A 33 -18.47 -2.74 2.85
N GLN A 34 -19.64 -3.24 3.23
CA GLN A 34 -19.77 -4.54 3.86
C GLN A 34 -19.57 -5.64 2.82
N ILE A 35 -18.67 -6.59 3.10
CA ILE A 35 -18.33 -7.67 2.15
C ILE A 35 -18.66 -9.07 2.66
N ASP A 36 -18.78 -9.26 3.98
CA ASP A 36 -19.00 -10.58 4.56
C ASP A 36 -19.54 -10.51 6.01
N LYS A 37 -19.88 -11.67 6.59
CA LYS A 37 -20.36 -11.83 7.96
C LYS A 37 -20.14 -13.25 8.49
N GLY A 38 -19.54 -13.38 9.68
CA GLY A 38 -19.25 -14.70 10.26
C GLY A 38 -18.76 -14.68 11.71
N TYR A 39 -18.04 -15.73 12.11
CA TYR A 39 -17.59 -15.98 13.48
C TYR A 39 -16.09 -16.24 13.55
N GLY A 40 -15.48 -15.87 14.68
CA GLY A 40 -14.06 -16.11 14.96
C GLY A 40 -13.14 -14.99 14.50
N ASP A 41 -11.85 -15.16 14.72
CA ASP A 41 -10.84 -14.10 14.55
C ASP A 41 -10.72 -13.61 13.11
N ARG A 42 -11.01 -14.46 12.13
CA ARG A 42 -11.14 -14.07 10.72
C ARG A 42 -12.10 -12.89 10.52
N TYR A 43 -13.18 -12.80 11.30
CA TYR A 43 -14.21 -11.76 11.20
C TYR A 43 -14.11 -10.69 12.31
N ASN A 44 -13.32 -10.94 13.35
CA ASN A 44 -13.13 -10.02 14.49
C ASN A 44 -11.84 -9.21 14.44
N LEU A 45 -10.84 -9.67 13.70
CA LEU A 45 -9.49 -9.10 13.59
C LEU A 45 -9.06 -9.11 12.12
N CYS A 46 -9.91 -8.55 11.27
CA CYS A 46 -9.87 -8.74 9.82
C CYS A 46 -8.56 -8.28 9.17
N GLN A 47 -7.93 -7.23 9.72
CA GLN A 47 -6.69 -6.67 9.19
C GLN A 47 -5.56 -7.70 9.03
N SER A 48 -5.48 -8.69 9.94
CA SER A 48 -4.43 -9.72 9.91
C SER A 48 -4.96 -11.13 9.60
N ASN A 49 -6.28 -11.34 9.60
CA ASN A 49 -6.88 -12.68 9.56
C ASN A 49 -7.90 -12.89 8.43
N TYR A 50 -8.38 -11.83 7.78
CA TYR A 50 -9.47 -11.95 6.80
C TYR A 50 -9.00 -12.39 5.42
N PHE A 51 -7.90 -11.82 4.95
CA PHE A 51 -7.28 -12.21 3.69
C PHE A 51 -6.27 -13.32 3.92
N ASP A 52 -6.09 -14.18 2.92
CA ASP A 52 -5.13 -15.28 3.00
C ASP A 52 -3.67 -14.78 2.91
N GLY A 53 -3.47 -13.56 2.39
CA GLY A 53 -2.19 -12.84 2.37
C GLY A 53 -2.28 -11.45 3.02
N ASN A 54 -1.16 -10.75 3.04
CA ASN A 54 -1.10 -9.37 3.55
C ASN A 54 -1.90 -8.41 2.66
N LEU A 55 -2.57 -7.43 3.29
CA LEU A 55 -3.32 -6.39 2.58
C LEU A 55 -2.44 -5.55 1.65
N TYR A 56 -1.15 -5.44 1.99
CA TYR A 56 -0.16 -4.67 1.25
C TYR A 56 1.06 -5.54 0.92
N THR A 57 1.72 -5.24 -0.20
CA THR A 57 3.09 -5.68 -0.47
C THR A 57 4.06 -5.02 0.49
N GLU A 58 5.30 -5.52 0.54
CA GLU A 58 6.38 -4.91 1.35
C GLU A 58 6.61 -3.43 0.99
N ASP A 59 6.48 -3.08 -0.29
CA ASP A 59 6.60 -1.70 -0.80
C ASP A 59 5.36 -0.83 -0.55
N GLY A 60 4.35 -1.32 0.19
CA GLY A 60 3.14 -0.55 0.54
C GLY A 60 2.05 -0.48 -0.53
N ILE A 61 2.06 -1.38 -1.52
CA ILE A 61 1.07 -1.42 -2.60
C ILE A 61 -0.12 -2.33 -2.19
N PRO A 62 -1.39 -1.88 -2.30
CA PRO A 62 -2.53 -2.73 -1.98
C PRO A 62 -2.56 -4.01 -2.83
N CYS A 63 -2.83 -5.16 -2.22
CA CYS A 63 -2.88 -6.47 -2.90
C CYS A 63 -4.28 -6.84 -3.42
N TYR A 64 -5.33 -6.20 -2.89
CA TYR A 64 -6.72 -6.54 -3.18
C TYR A 64 -7.49 -5.33 -3.71
N LYS A 65 -8.51 -5.60 -4.52
CA LYS A 65 -9.44 -4.61 -5.06
C LYS A 65 -10.88 -5.05 -4.86
N LEU A 66 -11.79 -4.08 -4.89
CA LEU A 66 -13.22 -4.32 -4.84
C LEU A 66 -13.81 -4.12 -6.24
N VAL A 67 -14.39 -5.18 -6.80
CA VAL A 67 -15.09 -5.16 -8.10
C VAL A 67 -16.51 -5.66 -7.88
N ASP A 68 -17.50 -4.83 -8.21
CA ASP A 68 -18.94 -5.16 -8.04
C ASP A 68 -19.31 -5.67 -6.64
N GLY A 69 -18.71 -5.06 -5.61
CA GLY A 69 -18.93 -5.43 -4.20
C GLY A 69 -18.23 -6.73 -3.76
N LYS A 70 -17.41 -7.34 -4.63
CA LYS A 70 -16.63 -8.54 -4.32
C LYS A 70 -15.15 -8.21 -4.23
N VAL A 71 -14.49 -8.81 -3.25
CA VAL A 71 -13.03 -8.77 -3.12
C VAL A 71 -12.43 -9.61 -4.23
N MET A 72 -11.43 -9.06 -4.91
CA MET A 72 -10.58 -9.76 -5.86
C MET A 72 -9.12 -9.46 -5.60
N ASP A 73 -8.25 -10.41 -5.91
CA ASP A 73 -6.81 -10.18 -5.95
C ASP A 73 -6.48 -9.21 -7.10
N ARG A 74 -5.48 -8.37 -6.88
CA ARG A 74 -4.88 -7.57 -7.95
C ARG A 74 -3.89 -8.42 -8.74
N THR A 75 -3.84 -8.19 -10.05
CA THR A 75 -2.90 -8.93 -10.90
C THR A 75 -1.47 -8.44 -10.69
N LEU A 76 -0.50 -9.26 -11.09
CA LEU A 76 0.91 -8.90 -11.01
C LEU A 76 1.22 -7.64 -11.84
N GLU A 77 0.55 -7.46 -12.98
CA GLU A 77 0.68 -6.28 -13.84
C GLU A 77 0.16 -5.01 -13.15
N GLU A 78 -0.98 -5.09 -12.46
CA GLU A 78 -1.52 -3.95 -11.70
C GLU A 78 -0.59 -3.54 -10.56
N ILE A 79 0.00 -4.50 -9.86
CA ILE A 79 0.97 -4.25 -8.78
C ILE A 79 2.29 -3.71 -9.34
N ALA A 80 2.76 -4.27 -10.47
CA ALA A 80 3.98 -3.79 -11.12
C ALA A 80 3.83 -2.35 -11.63
N ALA A 81 2.67 -2.00 -12.20
CA ALA A 81 2.37 -0.64 -12.62
C ALA A 81 2.44 0.35 -11.44
N ASP A 82 1.88 -0.03 -10.28
CA ASP A 82 1.98 0.80 -9.07
C ASP A 82 3.42 0.96 -8.60
N ARG A 83 4.20 -0.12 -8.62
CA ARG A 83 5.62 -0.08 -8.25
C ARG A 83 6.42 0.85 -9.16
N THR A 84 6.12 0.86 -10.46
CA THR A 84 6.77 1.79 -11.41
C THR A 84 6.34 3.25 -11.23
N ALA A 85 5.16 3.48 -10.64
CA ALA A 85 4.64 4.82 -10.38
C ALA A 85 5.11 5.40 -9.02
N LEU A 86 5.76 4.59 -8.17
CA LEU A 86 6.34 5.08 -6.92
C LEU A 86 7.43 6.11 -7.24
N PRO A 87 7.52 7.20 -6.45
CA PRO A 87 8.60 8.16 -6.60
C PRO A 87 9.93 7.46 -6.39
N ALA A 88 10.96 7.88 -7.14
CA ALA A 88 12.31 7.41 -6.91
C ALA A 88 12.68 7.61 -5.43
N PRO A 89 13.39 6.64 -4.81
CA PRO A 89 13.83 6.81 -3.44
C PRO A 89 14.66 8.09 -3.34
N MET A 90 14.60 8.76 -2.18
CA MET A 90 15.49 9.89 -1.96
C MET A 90 16.94 9.41 -2.13
N PRO A 91 17.79 10.23 -2.78
CA PRO A 91 19.19 9.87 -2.94
C PRO A 91 19.83 9.65 -1.57
N THR A 92 20.64 8.61 -1.50
CA THR A 92 21.41 8.25 -0.31
C THR A 92 22.36 9.38 0.09
N GLN A 93 22.86 9.33 1.32
CA GLN A 93 23.87 10.28 1.75
C GLN A 93 25.12 10.22 0.86
N GLU A 94 25.52 9.02 0.43
CA GLU A 94 26.68 8.81 -0.44
C GLU A 94 26.48 9.45 -1.83
N GLU A 95 25.32 9.22 -2.47
CA GLU A 95 25.00 9.86 -3.75
C GLU A 95 24.94 11.39 -3.62
N ARG A 96 24.43 11.90 -2.49
CA ARG A 96 24.41 13.34 -2.22
C ARG A 96 25.81 13.92 -2.02
N ILE A 97 26.70 13.20 -1.34
CA ILE A 97 28.10 13.60 -1.16
C ILE A 97 28.83 13.57 -2.50
N SER A 98 28.71 12.48 -3.26
CA SER A 98 29.33 12.35 -4.58
C SER A 98 28.87 13.43 -5.56
N ALA A 99 27.57 13.76 -5.55
CA ALA A 99 27.04 14.87 -6.35
C ALA A 99 27.60 16.23 -5.90
N LEU A 100 27.75 16.45 -4.58
CA LEU A 100 28.34 17.68 -4.04
C LEU A 100 29.83 17.81 -4.41
N GLU A 101 30.61 16.74 -4.28
CA GLU A 101 32.02 16.69 -4.67
C GLU A 101 32.20 16.98 -6.16
N SER A 102 31.37 16.35 -7.00
CA SER A 102 31.36 16.58 -8.45
C SER A 102 31.03 18.04 -8.79
N ALA A 103 30.06 18.63 -8.09
CA ALA A 103 29.72 20.04 -8.27
C ALA A 103 30.86 20.99 -7.84
N MET A 104 31.53 20.70 -6.72
CA MET A 104 32.70 21.47 -6.26
C MET A 104 33.86 21.39 -7.26
N LEU A 105 34.17 20.20 -7.78
CA LEU A 105 35.21 20.01 -8.79
C LEU A 105 34.91 20.78 -10.08
N SER A 106 33.65 20.77 -10.53
CA SER A 106 33.20 21.53 -11.70
C SER A 106 33.29 23.04 -11.49
N MET A 107 33.03 23.55 -10.29
CA MET A 107 33.17 24.96 -9.95
C MET A 107 34.63 25.41 -9.83
N MET A 108 35.54 24.50 -9.45
CA MET A 108 36.97 24.78 -9.33
C MET A 108 37.72 24.75 -10.68
N GLY A 109 37.03 24.50 -11.80
CA GLY A 109 37.54 24.77 -13.14
C GLY A 109 38.81 23.99 -13.50
N VAL A 110 38.94 22.74 -13.07
CA VAL A 110 40.05 21.87 -13.49
C VAL A 110 39.78 21.38 -14.92
N ASN A 111 40.01 22.24 -15.90
CA ASN A 111 40.31 21.83 -17.26
C ASN A 111 41.69 21.18 -17.25
N ILE A 112 41.76 19.84 -17.13
CA ILE A 112 42.98 19.11 -17.48
C ILE A 112 42.93 18.96 -19.01
N ASP A 113 43.40 20.00 -19.70
CA ASP A 113 43.85 19.87 -21.08
C ASP A 113 45.29 19.31 -21.04
N VAL A 114 45.48 18.20 -21.75
CA VAL A 114 46.75 17.48 -21.96
C VAL A 114 47.75 18.32 -22.74
#